data_AF-A0A3N0CB57-F1
#
_entry.id   AF-A0A3N0CB57-F1
#
_cell.length_a   1.000
_cell.length_b   1.000
_cell.length_c   1.000
_cell.angle_alpha   90.00
_cell.angle_beta   90.00
_cell.angle_gamma   90.00
#
_symmetry.space_group_name_H-M   'P 1'
#
loop_
_entity.id
_entity.type
_entity.pdbx_description
1 polymer ?
#
loop_
_entity_poly.entity_id
_entity_poly.type
_entity_poly.pdbx_seq_one_letter_code
_entity_poly.pdbx_strand_id
1 'polypeptide(L)'
;MNLRLLGLPAVALALVAGVLGIQLAHGGGSFEPTRTADPCAARQVDSVSAGIDGLTERLVLLGIDGAACRLHLSREALTLELAEPEPPTDAELAALRQGLLDAVRRMKADGTLPPASALVREALDAIELNGLLKAAILALPDAVVDAALKTDDVLTRTIDDLDLRDLLTNLEDPDDLARQIEPVLTRAVQDSLTERLRSLL
;
A
#
# COMPACT_ATOMS: atom_id res chain seq x y z
N MET A 1 -66.59 4.60 12.26
CA MET A 1 -65.19 4.75 11.80
C MET A 1 -64.29 4.33 12.95
N ASN A 2 -63.69 3.13 12.88
CA ASN A 2 -63.04 2.52 14.05
C ASN A 2 -61.81 3.32 14.47
N LEU A 3 -61.82 3.87 15.69
CA LEU A 3 -60.70 4.61 16.31
C LEU A 3 -59.38 3.81 16.27
N ARG A 4 -59.48 2.47 16.27
CA ARG A 4 -58.34 1.55 16.15
C ARG A 4 -57.68 1.54 14.75
N LEU A 5 -58.42 1.87 13.69
CA LEU A 5 -57.91 1.90 12.32
C LEU A 5 -57.06 3.16 12.03
N LEU A 6 -57.30 4.24 12.78
CA LEU A 6 -56.56 5.51 12.68
C LEU A 6 -55.48 5.68 13.76
N GLY A 7 -55.60 4.98 14.90
CA GLY A 7 -54.61 5.06 15.97
C GLY A 7 -53.25 4.48 15.60
N LEU A 8 -53.23 3.33 14.94
CA LEU A 8 -51.99 2.67 14.51
C LEU A 8 -51.18 3.50 13.49
N PRO A 9 -51.77 4.04 12.40
CA PRO A 9 -51.03 4.88 11.46
C PRO A 9 -50.58 6.19 12.12
N ALA A 10 -51.36 6.79 13.02
CA ALA A 10 -50.95 7.99 13.75
C ALA A 10 -49.73 7.74 14.66
N VAL A 11 -49.71 6.61 15.38
CA VAL A 11 -48.55 6.22 16.20
C VAL A 11 -47.32 5.95 15.33
N ALA A 12 -47.47 5.27 14.20
CA ALA A 12 -46.36 5.04 13.27
C ALA A 12 -45.78 6.36 12.73
N LEU A 13 -46.64 7.32 12.36
CA LEU A 13 -46.23 8.63 11.86
C LEU A 13 -45.49 9.44 12.93
N ALA A 14 -45.97 9.39 14.18
CA ALA A 14 -45.29 10.02 15.32
C ALA A 14 -43.91 9.41 15.59
N LEU A 15 -43.77 8.08 15.50
CA LEU A 15 -42.48 7.39 15.66
C LEU A 15 -41.49 7.77 14.55
N VAL A 16 -41.93 7.79 13.29
CA VAL A 16 -41.10 8.21 12.14
C VAL A 16 -40.66 9.66 12.28
N ALA A 17 -41.58 10.56 12.63
CA ALA A 17 -41.27 11.97 12.86
C ALA A 17 -40.29 12.14 14.03
N GLY A 18 -40.43 11.34 15.09
CA GLY A 18 -39.49 11.32 16.21
C GLY A 18 -38.07 10.93 15.81
N VAL A 19 -37.93 9.85 15.02
CA VAL A 19 -36.62 9.41 14.50
C VAL A 19 -36.01 10.47 13.58
N LEU A 20 -36.78 11.00 12.63
CA LEU A 20 -36.32 12.06 11.73
C LEU A 20 -35.89 13.33 12.50
N GLY A 21 -36.65 13.71 13.51
CA GLY A 21 -36.31 14.83 14.39
C GLY A 21 -35.00 14.62 15.15
N ILE A 22 -34.77 13.42 15.69
CA ILE A 22 -33.51 13.06 16.35
C ILE A 22 -32.35 13.10 15.35
N GLN A 23 -32.52 12.53 14.15
CA GLN A 23 -31.47 12.51 13.13
C GLN A 23 -31.09 13.93 12.69
N LEU A 24 -32.08 14.80 12.44
CA LEU A 24 -31.82 16.20 12.10
C LEU A 24 -31.15 16.96 13.24
N ALA A 25 -31.58 16.74 14.49
CA ALA A 25 -30.98 17.37 15.67
C ALA A 25 -29.51 16.94 15.90
N HIS A 26 -29.13 15.74 15.47
CA HIS A 26 -27.75 15.23 15.55
C HIS A 26 -26.95 15.45 14.27
N GLY A 27 -27.36 16.38 13.40
CA GLY A 27 -26.59 16.78 12.22
C GLY A 27 -26.81 15.94 10.96
N GLY A 28 -27.82 15.05 10.95
CA GLY A 28 -28.18 14.26 9.77
C GLY A 28 -28.68 15.08 8.58
N GLY A 29 -29.07 16.35 8.81
CA GLY A 29 -29.44 17.29 7.74
C GLY A 29 -28.29 18.16 7.22
N SER A 30 -27.13 18.13 7.89
CA SER A 30 -25.92 18.89 7.53
C SER A 30 -24.79 17.96 7.11
N PHE A 31 -25.12 16.81 6.51
CA PHE A 31 -24.11 15.94 5.94
C PHE A 31 -23.41 16.67 4.81
N GLU A 32 -22.20 17.13 5.08
CA GLU A 32 -21.30 17.65 4.07
C GLU A 32 -20.23 16.57 3.85
N PRO A 33 -20.13 15.99 2.63
CA PRO A 33 -19.09 15.02 2.35
C PRO A 33 -17.75 15.64 2.70
N THR A 34 -16.98 14.97 3.57
CA THR A 34 -15.62 15.39 3.88
C THR A 34 -14.87 15.54 2.57
N ARG A 35 -14.26 16.71 2.34
CA ARG A 35 -13.41 16.89 1.15
C ARG A 35 -12.37 15.79 1.14
N THR A 36 -12.23 15.14 -0.01
CA THR A 36 -11.17 14.17 -0.26
C THR A 36 -9.83 14.80 0.06
N ALA A 37 -8.95 14.01 0.67
CA ALA A 37 -7.61 14.48 1.02
C ALA A 37 -6.86 14.90 -0.25
N ASP A 38 -6.08 15.98 -0.15
CA ASP A 38 -5.20 16.40 -1.24
C ASP A 38 -4.06 15.37 -1.37
N PRO A 39 -3.96 14.64 -2.50
CA PRO A 39 -2.90 13.64 -2.69
C PRO A 39 -1.51 14.28 -2.87
N CYS A 40 -1.43 15.56 -3.24
CA CYS A 40 -0.17 16.27 -3.40
C CYS A 40 0.36 16.83 -2.06
N ALA A 41 -0.49 16.90 -1.03
CA ALA A 41 -0.08 17.40 0.27
C ALA A 41 0.78 16.38 1.01
N ALA A 42 1.93 16.82 1.51
CA ALA A 42 2.80 15.95 2.30
C ALA A 42 2.09 15.52 3.60
N ARG A 43 1.81 14.23 3.74
CA ARG A 43 1.33 13.62 5.00
C ARG A 43 2.31 12.60 5.55
N GLN A 44 2.28 12.38 6.86
CA GLN A 44 2.89 11.19 7.44
C GLN A 44 1.91 10.03 7.27
N VAL A 45 2.45 8.87 6.90
CA VAL A 45 1.70 7.62 6.77
C VAL A 45 2.29 6.67 7.78
N ASP A 46 1.54 6.42 8.84
CA ASP A 46 1.84 5.38 9.81
C ASP A 46 1.28 4.06 9.28
N SER A 47 2.10 3.01 9.30
CA SER A 47 1.63 1.66 8.98
C SER A 47 0.90 1.07 10.17
N VAL A 48 -0.14 0.30 9.92
CA VAL A 48 -0.83 -0.47 10.96
C VAL A 48 0.03 -1.68 11.35
N SER A 49 0.73 -2.25 10.37
CA SER A 49 1.63 -3.38 10.53
C SER A 49 3.08 -2.94 10.79
N ALA A 50 3.86 -3.83 11.40
CA ALA A 50 5.31 -3.70 11.52
C ALA A 50 6.01 -4.50 10.40
N GLY A 51 7.34 -4.41 10.32
CA GLY A 51 8.13 -5.29 9.47
C GLY A 51 7.94 -5.07 7.96
N ILE A 52 8.00 -6.16 7.20
CA ILE A 52 7.83 -6.20 5.74
C ILE A 52 6.43 -5.73 5.34
N ASP A 53 5.40 -6.13 6.09
CA ASP A 53 4.02 -5.73 5.82
C ASP A 53 3.83 -4.22 6.02
N GLY A 54 4.37 -3.69 7.12
CA GLY A 54 4.33 -2.24 7.39
C GLY A 54 5.10 -1.42 6.35
N LEU A 55 6.25 -1.93 5.89
CA LEU A 55 7.02 -1.34 4.79
C LEU A 55 6.18 -1.31 3.51
N THR A 56 5.54 -2.42 3.15
CA THR A 56 4.74 -2.56 1.93
C THR A 56 3.51 -1.66 1.96
N GLU A 57 2.76 -1.65 3.08
CA GLU A 57 1.60 -0.78 3.28
C GLU A 57 1.97 0.69 3.07
N ARG A 58 3.04 1.15 3.75
CA ARG A 58 3.47 2.55 3.66
C ARG A 58 3.96 2.91 2.26
N LEU A 59 4.69 2.00 1.60
CA LEU A 59 5.16 2.19 0.24
C LEU A 59 4.00 2.35 -0.74
N VAL A 60 3.01 1.46 -0.68
CA VAL A 60 1.83 1.50 -1.55
C VAL A 60 1.00 2.75 -1.30
N LEU A 61 0.73 3.09 -0.03
CA LEU A 61 -0.06 4.28 0.31
C LEU A 61 0.59 5.58 -0.17
N LEU A 62 1.90 5.73 0.04
CA LEU A 62 2.66 6.89 -0.47
C LEU A 62 2.74 6.88 -2.00
N GLY A 63 2.85 5.69 -2.60
CA GLY A 63 2.91 5.51 -4.04
C GLY A 63 1.63 5.94 -4.75
N ILE A 64 0.47 5.52 -4.23
CA ILE A 64 -0.85 5.93 -4.75
C ILE A 64 -1.05 7.43 -4.58
N ASP A 65 -0.65 8.03 -3.44
CA ASP A 65 -0.71 9.48 -3.26
C ASP A 65 0.10 10.22 -4.35
N GLY A 66 1.33 9.75 -4.61
CA GLY A 66 2.18 10.33 -5.67
C GLY A 66 1.62 10.14 -7.09
N ALA A 67 0.98 9.00 -7.36
CA ALA A 67 0.32 8.74 -8.64
C ALA A 67 -0.92 9.62 -8.83
N ALA A 68 -1.78 9.71 -7.83
CA ALA A 68 -2.98 10.55 -7.84
C ALA A 68 -2.63 12.02 -8.03
N CYS A 69 -1.58 12.50 -7.35
CA CYS A 69 -1.07 13.87 -7.53
C CYS A 69 -0.67 14.17 -8.98
N ARG A 70 -0.01 13.21 -9.66
CA ARG A 70 0.39 13.34 -11.07
C ARG A 70 -0.79 13.31 -12.04
N LEU A 71 -1.80 12.51 -11.75
CA LEU A 71 -2.98 12.36 -12.59
C LEU A 71 -4.03 13.47 -12.33
N HIS A 72 -3.79 14.34 -11.34
CA HIS A 72 -4.75 15.35 -10.89
C HIS A 72 -6.10 14.77 -10.44
N LEU A 73 -6.07 13.56 -9.89
CA LEU A 73 -7.22 12.85 -9.34
C LEU A 73 -7.15 12.85 -7.81
N SER A 74 -8.27 12.63 -7.11
CA SER A 74 -8.19 12.26 -5.70
C SER A 74 -7.65 10.84 -5.57
N ARG A 75 -7.09 10.50 -4.40
CA ARG A 75 -6.69 9.12 -4.11
C ARG A 75 -7.86 8.16 -4.26
N GLU A 76 -9.03 8.55 -3.76
CA GLU A 76 -10.24 7.74 -3.81
C GLU A 76 -10.72 7.51 -5.25
N ALA A 77 -10.59 8.51 -6.13
CA ALA A 77 -10.91 8.37 -7.54
C ALA A 77 -9.93 7.42 -8.24
N LEU A 78 -8.62 7.59 -8.01
CA LEU A 78 -7.61 6.69 -8.58
C LEU A 78 -7.79 5.25 -8.09
N THR A 79 -8.04 5.04 -6.79
CA THR A 79 -8.29 3.69 -6.26
C THR A 79 -9.55 3.07 -6.86
N LEU A 80 -10.58 3.87 -7.13
CA LEU A 80 -11.78 3.39 -7.80
C LEU A 80 -11.48 2.98 -9.25
N GLU A 81 -10.79 3.83 -10.01
CA GLU A 81 -10.38 3.53 -11.39
C GLU A 81 -9.52 2.26 -11.46
N LEU A 82 -8.57 2.08 -10.54
CA LEU A 82 -7.74 0.86 -10.48
C LEU A 82 -8.49 -0.40 -10.08
N ALA A 83 -9.68 -0.27 -9.48
CA ALA A 83 -10.54 -1.39 -9.13
C ALA A 83 -11.57 -1.71 -10.24
N GLU A 84 -11.67 -0.86 -11.26
CA GLU A 84 -12.52 -1.15 -12.41
C GLU A 84 -11.87 -2.22 -13.31
N PRO A 85 -12.67 -3.09 -13.96
CA PRO A 85 -12.15 -4.15 -14.82
C PRO A 85 -11.55 -3.64 -16.14
N GLU A 86 -11.48 -2.32 -16.34
CA GLU A 86 -10.87 -1.73 -17.51
C GLU A 86 -9.34 -1.79 -17.42
N PRO A 87 -8.63 -2.08 -18.52
CA PRO A 87 -7.18 -2.17 -18.50
C PRO A 87 -6.57 -0.78 -18.23
N PRO A 88 -5.58 -0.67 -17.34
CA PRO A 88 -5.00 0.60 -16.97
C PRO A 88 -4.28 1.27 -18.14
N THR A 89 -4.43 2.58 -18.24
CA THR A 89 -3.82 3.40 -19.30
C THR A 89 -2.31 3.50 -19.11
N ASP A 90 -1.56 3.76 -20.19
CA ASP A 90 -0.10 3.96 -20.09
C ASP A 90 0.25 5.14 -19.16
N ALA A 91 -0.62 6.15 -19.08
CA ALA A 91 -0.46 7.29 -18.19
C ALA A 91 -0.63 6.89 -16.71
N GLU A 92 -1.63 6.08 -16.38
CA GLU A 92 -1.82 5.53 -15.04
C GLU A 92 -0.64 4.65 -14.61
N LEU A 93 -0.19 3.75 -15.49
CA LEU A 93 0.95 2.86 -15.22
C LEU A 93 2.22 3.67 -14.97
N ALA A 94 2.48 4.71 -15.78
CA ALA A 94 3.62 5.60 -15.59
C ALA A 94 3.50 6.40 -14.28
N ALA A 95 2.32 6.92 -13.97
CA ALA A 95 2.07 7.68 -12.74
C ALA A 95 2.24 6.81 -11.48
N LEU A 96 1.76 5.56 -11.52
CA LEU A 96 1.93 4.56 -10.45
C LEU A 96 3.38 4.19 -10.24
N ARG A 97 4.11 3.86 -11.32
CA ARG A 97 5.55 3.56 -11.24
C ARG A 97 6.32 4.70 -10.59
N GLN A 98 6.11 5.92 -11.10
CA GLN A 98 6.76 7.11 -10.53
C GLN A 98 6.30 7.38 -9.10
N GLY A 99 5.04 7.08 -8.76
CA GLY A 99 4.49 7.15 -7.40
C GLY A 99 5.29 6.30 -6.43
N LEU A 100 5.45 5.03 -6.75
CA LEU A 100 6.20 4.08 -5.94
C LEU A 100 7.68 4.49 -5.82
N LEU A 101 8.30 4.96 -6.90
CA LEU A 101 9.68 5.45 -6.88
C LEU A 101 9.85 6.71 -6.00
N ASP A 102 8.90 7.65 -6.04
CA ASP A 102 8.89 8.80 -5.14
C ASP A 102 8.71 8.39 -3.69
N ALA A 103 7.86 7.38 -3.43
CA ALA A 103 7.65 6.84 -2.10
C ALA A 103 8.94 6.24 -1.53
N VAL A 104 9.68 5.42 -2.29
CA VAL A 104 10.99 4.89 -1.87
C VAL A 104 11.96 6.03 -1.55
N ARG A 105 12.07 7.02 -2.45
CA ARG A 105 12.96 8.18 -2.24
C ARG A 105 12.60 8.98 -1.00
N ARG A 106 11.30 9.18 -0.75
CA ARG A 106 10.81 9.86 0.44
C ARG A 106 11.10 9.08 1.71
N MET A 107 10.80 7.78 1.74
CA MET A 107 11.08 6.93 2.90
C MET A 107 12.57 6.86 3.21
N LYS A 108 13.44 6.90 2.18
CA LYS A 108 14.89 7.03 2.35
C LYS A 108 15.27 8.37 2.98
N ALA A 109 14.72 9.47 2.46
CA ALA A 109 14.98 10.82 2.97
C ALA A 109 14.50 11.01 4.42
N ASP A 110 13.34 10.44 4.76
CA ASP A 110 12.74 10.47 6.09
C ASP A 110 13.43 9.49 7.06
N GLY A 111 14.36 8.66 6.58
CA GLY A 111 15.07 7.67 7.39
C GLY A 111 14.18 6.51 7.87
N THR A 112 13.06 6.24 7.18
CA THR A 112 12.06 5.25 7.59
C THR A 112 12.16 3.92 6.84
N LEU A 113 13.12 3.79 5.92
CA LEU A 113 13.41 2.48 5.30
C LEU A 113 14.13 1.58 6.32
N PRO A 114 13.61 0.37 6.59
CA PRO A 114 14.30 -0.57 7.44
C PRO A 114 15.59 -1.05 6.75
N PRO A 115 16.65 -1.35 7.53
CA PRO A 115 17.86 -1.94 6.98
C PRO A 115 17.58 -3.34 6.42
N ALA A 116 18.34 -3.74 5.40
CA ALA A 116 18.18 -5.05 4.75
C ALA A 116 18.33 -6.21 5.74
N SER A 117 19.22 -6.08 6.72
CA SER A 117 19.43 -7.05 7.80
C SER A 117 18.18 -7.29 8.64
N ALA A 118 17.33 -6.28 8.86
CA ALA A 118 16.07 -6.44 9.56
C ALA A 118 15.06 -7.25 8.73
N LEU A 119 14.93 -6.91 7.44
CA LEU A 119 14.03 -7.61 6.52
C LEU A 119 14.44 -9.08 6.30
N VAL A 120 15.75 -9.34 6.18
CA VAL A 120 16.27 -10.70 6.05
C VAL A 120 15.94 -11.54 7.27
N ARG A 121 16.07 -11.00 8.49
CA ARG A 121 15.71 -11.73 9.72
C ARG A 121 14.24 -12.12 9.75
N GLU A 122 13.37 -11.17 9.43
CA GLU A 122 11.93 -11.40 9.37
C GLU A 122 11.58 -12.46 8.32
N ALA A 123 12.15 -12.37 7.12
CA ALA A 123 11.96 -13.37 6.08
C ALA A 123 12.44 -14.77 6.52
N LEU A 124 13.59 -14.87 7.18
CA LEU A 124 14.11 -16.15 7.71
C LEU A 124 13.25 -16.74 8.84
N ASP A 125 12.46 -15.92 9.52
CA ASP A 125 11.50 -16.37 10.52
C ASP A 125 10.22 -16.92 9.89
N ALA A 126 9.84 -16.42 8.71
CA ALA A 126 8.70 -16.93 7.95
C ALA A 126 9.01 -18.23 7.17
N ILE A 127 10.27 -18.47 6.79
CA ILE A 127 10.64 -19.62 5.96
C ILE A 127 11.03 -20.83 6.82
N GLU A 128 10.52 -22.01 6.46
CA GLU A 128 10.96 -23.30 7.01
C GLU A 128 12.31 -23.73 6.42
N LEU A 129 13.40 -23.11 6.90
CA LEU A 129 14.76 -23.51 6.55
C LEU A 129 15.33 -24.56 7.50
N ASN A 130 16.34 -25.30 7.03
CA ASN A 130 17.18 -26.10 7.91
C ASN A 130 17.84 -25.21 8.98
N GLY A 131 17.75 -25.61 10.25
CA GLY A 131 18.26 -24.83 11.39
C GLY A 131 19.75 -24.45 11.28
N LEU A 132 20.58 -25.30 10.67
CA LEU A 132 22.00 -24.98 10.44
C LEU A 132 22.19 -23.87 9.40
N LEU A 133 21.42 -23.89 8.31
CA LEU A 133 21.49 -22.86 7.27
C LEU A 133 20.95 -21.53 7.81
N LYS A 134 19.82 -21.56 8.53
CA LYS A 134 19.27 -20.37 9.20
C LYS A 134 20.31 -19.78 10.17
N ALA A 135 20.95 -20.61 10.99
CA ALA A 135 22.00 -20.15 11.90
C ALA A 135 23.21 -19.56 11.17
N ALA A 136 23.62 -20.12 10.04
CA ALA A 136 24.72 -19.60 9.24
C ALA A 136 24.41 -18.22 8.65
N ILE A 137 23.19 -18.00 8.15
CA ILE A 137 22.77 -16.70 7.62
C ILE A 137 22.66 -15.68 8.76
N LEU A 138 22.08 -16.07 9.91
CA LEU A 138 21.97 -15.21 11.10
C LEU A 138 23.33 -14.90 11.77
N ALA A 139 24.38 -15.67 11.47
CA ALA A 139 25.73 -15.40 11.93
C ALA A 139 26.42 -14.27 11.14
N LEU A 140 25.88 -13.86 9.99
CA LEU A 140 26.40 -12.73 9.23
C LEU A 140 26.12 -11.42 10.01
N PRO A 141 27.13 -10.55 10.18
CA PRO A 141 26.91 -9.27 10.84
C PRO A 141 25.95 -8.37 10.04
N ASP A 142 25.06 -7.67 10.73
CA ASP A 142 24.10 -6.72 10.12
C ASP A 142 24.80 -5.72 9.19
N ALA A 143 25.95 -5.18 9.62
CA ALA A 143 26.74 -4.24 8.83
C ALA A 143 27.23 -4.83 7.49
N VAL A 144 27.44 -6.14 7.40
CA VAL A 144 27.81 -6.81 6.15
C VAL A 144 26.60 -6.90 5.24
N VAL A 145 25.44 -7.31 5.77
CA VAL A 145 24.18 -7.39 5.01
C VAL A 145 23.77 -6.01 4.50
N ASP A 146 23.79 -4.99 5.36
CA ASP A 146 23.39 -3.63 5.04
C ASP A 146 24.40 -2.88 4.15
N ALA A 147 25.65 -3.34 4.11
CA ALA A 147 26.64 -2.87 3.15
C ALA A 147 26.54 -3.59 1.81
N ALA A 148 26.04 -4.83 1.81
CA ALA A 148 25.87 -5.66 0.62
C ALA A 148 24.58 -5.31 -0.14
N LEU A 149 23.50 -5.06 0.61
CA LEU A 149 22.15 -4.87 0.10
C LEU A 149 21.57 -3.58 0.67
N LYS A 150 21.17 -2.67 -0.22
CA LYS A 150 20.48 -1.44 0.14
C LYS A 150 19.00 -1.60 -0.15
N THR A 151 18.17 -1.40 0.87
CA THR A 151 16.71 -1.56 0.77
C THR A 151 16.14 -0.66 -0.33
N ASP A 152 16.59 0.59 -0.43
CA ASP A 152 16.14 1.52 -1.46
C ASP A 152 16.54 1.10 -2.88
N ASP A 153 17.75 0.55 -3.06
CA ASP A 153 18.22 0.09 -4.37
C ASP A 153 17.41 -1.14 -4.83
N VAL A 154 17.13 -2.08 -3.93
CA VAL A 154 16.30 -3.27 -4.23
C VAL A 154 14.88 -2.87 -4.56
N LEU A 155 14.27 -1.97 -3.77
CA LEU A 155 12.90 -1.51 -4.03
C LEU A 155 12.81 -0.77 -5.36
N THR A 156 13.75 0.15 -5.63
CA THR A 156 13.79 0.93 -6.88
C THR A 156 13.88 0.02 -8.10
N ARG A 157 14.82 -0.94 -8.09
CA ARG A 157 14.97 -1.92 -9.18
C ARG A 157 13.76 -2.81 -9.35
N THR A 158 13.21 -3.30 -8.23
CA THR A 158 11.99 -4.11 -8.26
C THR A 158 10.87 -3.33 -8.93
N ILE A 159 10.66 -2.06 -8.54
CA ILE A 159 9.63 -1.20 -9.12
C ILE A 159 9.89 -0.93 -10.60
N ASP A 160 11.14 -0.71 -11.03
CA ASP A 160 11.48 -0.42 -12.43
C ASP A 160 11.23 -1.63 -13.35
N ASP A 161 11.52 -2.84 -12.86
CA ASP A 161 11.41 -4.08 -13.64
C ASP A 161 10.02 -4.73 -13.56
N LEU A 162 9.13 -4.25 -12.69
CA LEU A 162 7.79 -4.82 -12.50
C LEU A 162 6.87 -4.47 -13.69
N ASP A 163 6.16 -5.49 -14.19
CA ASP A 163 5.06 -5.28 -15.13
C ASP A 163 3.79 -4.90 -14.37
N LEU A 164 3.59 -3.59 -14.20
CA LEU A 164 2.42 -3.06 -13.50
C LEU A 164 1.11 -3.35 -14.24
N ARG A 165 1.12 -3.56 -15.57
CA ARG A 165 -0.10 -3.84 -16.31
C ARG A 165 -0.61 -5.24 -15.95
N ASP A 166 0.29 -6.22 -16.01
CA ASP A 166 -0.04 -7.60 -15.65
C ASP A 166 -0.41 -7.70 -14.16
N LEU A 167 0.29 -6.95 -13.30
CA LEU A 167 0.02 -6.95 -11.87
C LEU A 167 -1.37 -6.39 -11.54
N LEU A 168 -1.73 -5.25 -12.11
CA LEU A 168 -3.03 -4.61 -11.87
C LEU A 168 -4.21 -5.44 -12.41
N THR A 169 -3.99 -6.22 -13.47
CA THR A 169 -5.02 -7.10 -14.04
C THR A 169 -5.31 -8.32 -13.15
N ASN A 170 -4.40 -8.67 -12.23
CA ASN A 170 -4.47 -9.89 -11.41
C ASN A 170 -4.43 -9.59 -9.90
N LEU A 171 -4.93 -8.43 -9.46
CA LEU A 171 -4.89 -8.01 -8.04
C LEU A 171 -5.69 -8.90 -7.08
N GLU A 172 -6.66 -9.66 -7.59
CA GLU A 172 -7.58 -10.46 -6.78
C GLU A 172 -6.97 -11.78 -6.31
N ASP A 173 -5.89 -12.26 -6.95
CA ASP A 173 -5.24 -13.52 -6.63
C ASP A 173 -3.85 -13.28 -5.98
N PRO A 174 -3.70 -13.52 -4.66
CA PRO A 174 -2.44 -13.32 -3.96
C PRO A 174 -1.33 -14.27 -4.44
N ASP A 175 -1.67 -15.46 -4.92
CA ASP A 175 -0.68 -16.43 -5.42
C ASP A 175 -0.17 -16.03 -6.81
N ASP A 176 -1.01 -15.44 -7.66
CA ASP A 176 -0.59 -14.83 -8.93
C ASP A 176 0.30 -13.60 -8.70
N LEU A 177 -0.04 -12.76 -7.71
CA LEU A 177 0.77 -11.60 -7.33
C LEU A 177 2.18 -12.02 -6.89
N ALA A 178 2.28 -13.02 -6.00
CA ALA A 178 3.56 -13.56 -5.57
C ALA A 178 4.39 -14.08 -6.74
N ARG A 179 3.78 -14.86 -7.65
CA ARG A 179 4.45 -15.39 -8.86
C ARG A 179 4.99 -14.31 -9.80
N GLN A 180 4.38 -13.13 -9.83
CA GLN A 180 4.83 -12.01 -10.65
C GLN A 180 5.94 -11.19 -9.96
N ILE A 181 5.82 -10.96 -8.66
CA ILE A 181 6.76 -10.11 -7.89
C ILE A 181 8.05 -10.86 -7.55
N GLU A 182 7.98 -12.10 -7.09
CA GLU A 182 9.13 -12.92 -6.67
C GLU A 182 10.30 -12.96 -7.66
N PRO A 183 10.11 -13.23 -8.98
CA PRO A 183 11.21 -13.29 -9.92
C PRO A 183 11.88 -11.93 -10.12
N VAL A 184 11.10 -10.84 -10.09
CA VAL A 184 11.59 -9.48 -10.24
C VAL A 184 12.39 -9.06 -9.01
N LEU A 185 11.85 -9.31 -7.81
CA LEU A 185 12.53 -9.05 -6.54
C LEU A 185 13.83 -9.85 -6.43
N THR A 186 13.80 -11.13 -6.77
CA THR A 186 15.00 -11.99 -6.74
C THR A 186 16.10 -11.45 -7.65
N ARG A 187 15.73 -11.01 -8.86
CA ARG A 187 16.68 -10.38 -9.80
C ARG A 187 17.23 -9.07 -9.24
N ALA A 188 16.38 -8.20 -8.72
CA ALA A 188 16.78 -6.93 -8.11
C ALA A 188 17.79 -7.13 -6.97
N VAL A 189 17.59 -8.14 -6.12
CA VAL A 189 18.54 -8.52 -5.06
C VAL A 189 19.86 -9.02 -5.66
N GLN A 190 19.82 -9.92 -6.64
CA GLN A 190 21.03 -10.43 -7.31
C GLN A 190 21.85 -9.33 -7.99
N ASP A 191 21.17 -8.40 -8.67
CA ASP A 191 21.82 -7.28 -9.35
C ASP A 191 22.43 -6.32 -8.36
N SER A 192 21.74 -6.01 -7.26
CA SER A 192 22.28 -5.19 -6.18
C SER A 192 23.54 -5.81 -5.56
N LEU A 193 23.53 -7.12 -5.30
CA LEU A 193 24.71 -7.83 -4.77
C LEU A 193 25.86 -7.84 -5.77
N THR A 194 25.56 -8.08 -7.05
CA THR A 194 26.56 -8.13 -8.12
C THR A 194 27.23 -6.78 -8.33
N GLU A 195 26.45 -5.70 -8.33
CA GLU A 195 26.98 -4.34 -8.42
C GLU A 195 27.87 -4.03 -7.22
N ARG A 196 27.47 -4.42 -6.01
CA ARG A 196 28.30 -4.23 -4.84
C ARG A 196 29.62 -4.97 -4.94
N LEU A 197 29.62 -6.22 -5.41
CA LEU A 197 30.85 -6.98 -5.65
C LEU A 197 31.75 -6.29 -6.68
N ARG A 198 31.19 -5.76 -7.76
CA ARG A 198 31.95 -4.98 -8.76
C ARG A 198 32.54 -3.70 -8.16
N SER A 199 31.85 -3.05 -7.23
CA SER A 199 32.37 -1.83 -6.57
C SER A 199 33.56 -2.08 -5.62
N LEU A 200 33.82 -3.34 -5.25
CA LEU A 200 34.89 -3.75 -4.34
C LEU A 200 36.14 -4.27 -5.06
N LEU A 201 36.05 -4.52 -6.37
CA LEU A 201 37.15 -4.94 -7.25
C LEU A 201 37.74 -3.73 -7.97
#